data_AF-A0A8H3EV92-F1
#
_entry.id   AF-A0A8H3EV92-F1
#
_cell.length_a   1.000
_cell.length_b   1.000
_cell.length_c   1.000
_cell.angle_alpha   90.00
_cell.angle_beta   90.00
_cell.angle_gamma   90.00
#
_symmetry.space_group_name_H-M   'P 1'
#
loop_
_entity.id
_entity.type
_entity.pdbx_description
1 polymer ?
#
loop_
_entity_poly.entity_id
_entity_poly.type
_entity_poly.pdbx_seq_one_letter_code
_entity_poly.pdbx_strand_id
1 'polypeptide(L)'
;MTSLEALEQALQDQLSAARHNLHIERVQLHMDTKRFIKAKYVLEYFQTLVAENGPELALTAPAYNVTARETAIKNNIERLESIVQTSEESVKQWESAVENCKTALASFMEKK
;
A
#
# COMPACT_ATOMS: atom_id res chain seq x y z
N MET A 1 -10.76 33.88 -22.61
CA MET A 1 -11.44 32.97 -21.66
C MET A 1 -12.35 33.79 -20.77
N THR A 2 -13.62 33.40 -20.69
CA THR A 2 -14.54 33.93 -19.67
C THR A 2 -14.21 33.33 -18.30
N SER A 3 -14.66 33.96 -17.21
CA SER A 3 -14.42 33.45 -15.85
C SER A 3 -14.99 32.04 -15.62
N LEU A 4 -16.07 31.69 -16.33
CA LEU A 4 -16.71 30.36 -16.26
C LEU A 4 -15.86 29.26 -16.90
N GLU A 5 -15.25 29.52 -18.07
CA GLU A 5 -14.34 28.56 -18.72
C GLU A 5 -13.09 28.30 -17.87
N ALA A 6 -12.58 29.33 -17.20
CA ALA A 6 -11.46 29.19 -16.28
C ALA A 6 -11.81 28.35 -15.05
N LEU A 7 -13.01 28.51 -14.51
CA LEU A 7 -13.51 27.70 -13.39
C LEU A 7 -13.73 26.23 -13.79
N GLU A 8 -14.28 25.98 -14.98
CA GLU A 8 -14.46 24.63 -15.51
C GLU A 8 -13.12 23.92 -15.67
N GLN A 9 -12.15 24.60 -16.30
CA GLN A 9 -10.81 24.06 -16.49
C GLN A 9 -10.14 23.75 -15.15
N ALA A 10 -10.25 24.65 -14.17
CA ALA A 10 -9.68 24.42 -12.83
C ALA A 10 -10.28 23.18 -12.14
N LEU A 11 -11.59 22.94 -12.26
CA LEU A 11 -12.24 21.74 -11.71
C LEU A 11 -11.80 20.46 -12.43
N GLN A 12 -11.63 20.52 -13.76
CA GLN A 12 -11.11 19.40 -14.54
C GLN A 12 -9.65 19.09 -14.16
N ASP A 13 -8.82 20.11 -13.97
CA ASP A 13 -7.42 19.96 -13.55
C ASP A 13 -7.33 19.33 -12.15
N GLN A 14 -8.18 19.76 -11.21
CA GLN A 14 -8.27 19.16 -9.87
C GLN A 14 -8.67 17.68 -9.93
N LEU A 15 -9.67 17.33 -10.74
CA LEU A 15 -10.08 15.94 -10.94
C LEU A 15 -8.94 15.10 -11.54
N SER A 16 -8.21 15.66 -12.51
CA SER A 16 -7.06 15.01 -13.13
C SER A 16 -5.94 14.74 -12.11
N ALA A 17 -5.60 15.74 -11.30
CA ALA A 17 -4.61 15.60 -10.23
C ALA A 17 -5.03 14.56 -9.18
N ALA A 18 -6.29 14.57 -8.73
CA ALA A 18 -6.80 13.59 -7.77
C ALA A 18 -6.74 12.15 -8.31
N ARG A 19 -7.06 11.95 -9.61
CA ARG A 19 -6.94 10.65 -10.27
C ARG A 19 -5.49 10.18 -10.39
N HIS A 20 -4.58 11.10 -10.70
CA HIS A 20 -3.16 10.79 -10.77
C HIS A 20 -2.61 10.34 -9.41
N ASN A 21 -2.94 11.06 -8.34
CA ASN A 21 -2.50 10.70 -6.99
C ASN A 21 -3.12 9.36 -6.55
N LEU A 22 -4.41 9.13 -6.81
CA LEU A 22 -5.04 7.84 -6.57
C LEU A 22 -4.30 6.69 -7.28
N HIS A 23 -3.85 6.91 -8.51
CA HIS A 23 -3.08 5.90 -9.24
C HIS A 23 -1.74 5.60 -8.56
N ILE A 24 -1.00 6.63 -8.13
CA ILE A 24 0.26 6.48 -7.40
C ILE A 24 0.04 5.66 -6.12
N GLU A 25 -0.96 6.01 -5.31
CA GLU A 25 -1.24 5.34 -4.04
C GLU A 25 -1.66 3.88 -4.25
N ARG A 26 -2.43 3.58 -5.30
CA ARG A 26 -2.77 2.19 -5.66
C ARG A 26 -1.54 1.38 -6.06
N VAL A 27 -0.58 1.98 -6.77
CA VAL A 27 0.69 1.33 -7.10
C VAL A 27 1.51 1.08 -5.84
N GLN A 28 1.55 2.05 -4.92
CA GLN A 28 2.24 1.90 -3.63
C GLN A 28 1.64 0.77 -2.79
N LEU A 29 0.31 0.73 -2.64
CA LEU A 29 -0.40 -0.33 -1.94
C LEU A 29 -0.10 -1.72 -2.55
N HIS A 30 -0.03 -1.83 -3.88
CA HIS A 30 0.34 -3.07 -4.55
C HIS A 30 1.76 -3.52 -4.20
N MET A 31 2.71 -2.58 -4.18
CA MET A 31 4.09 -2.86 -3.83
C MET A 31 4.25 -3.29 -2.36
N ASP A 32 3.54 -2.64 -1.44
CA ASP A 32 3.60 -2.97 -0.02
C ASP A 32 2.91 -4.31 0.29
N THR A 33 1.77 -4.58 -0.34
CA THR A 33 1.10 -5.88 -0.28
C THR A 33 2.02 -7.00 -0.77
N LYS A 34 2.75 -6.80 -1.87
CA LYS A 34 3.75 -7.78 -2.37
C LYS A 34 4.87 -8.04 -1.36
N ARG A 35 5.38 -7.00 -0.71
CA ARG A 35 6.43 -7.13 0.32
C ARG A 35 5.91 -7.92 1.53
N PHE A 36 4.70 -7.61 1.98
CA PHE A 36 4.04 -8.32 3.07
C PHE A 36 3.85 -9.81 2.78
N ILE A 37 3.32 -10.16 1.60
CA ILE A 37 3.13 -11.56 1.17
C ILE A 37 4.48 -12.29 1.11
N LYS A 38 5.52 -11.64 0.55
CA LYS A 38 6.86 -12.22 0.49
C LYS A 38 7.44 -12.49 1.89
N ALA A 39 7.24 -11.59 2.84
CA ALA A 39 7.69 -11.78 4.22
C ALA A 39 6.99 -12.97 4.90
N LYS A 40 5.68 -13.13 4.68
CA LYS A 40 4.94 -14.31 5.16
C LYS A 40 5.47 -15.62 4.57
N TYR A 41 5.71 -15.65 3.25
CA TYR A 41 6.29 -16.82 2.61
C TYR A 41 7.69 -17.17 3.16
N VAL A 42 8.52 -16.16 3.46
CA VAL A 42 9.83 -16.38 4.09
C VAL A 42 9.69 -17.00 5.48
N LEU A 43 8.69 -16.59 6.28
CA LEU A 43 8.43 -17.19 7.59
C LEU A 43 8.02 -18.66 7.45
N GLU A 44 7.07 -18.95 6.56
CA GLU A 44 6.59 -20.31 6.31
C GLU A 44 7.73 -21.23 5.85
N TYR A 45 8.52 -20.77 4.87
CA TYR A 45 9.68 -21.52 4.39
C TYR A 45 10.71 -21.77 5.50
N PHE A 46 10.98 -20.75 6.33
CA PHE A 46 11.88 -20.90 7.47
C PHE A 46 11.38 -21.94 8.47
N GLN A 47 10.09 -21.93 8.81
CA GLN A 47 9.49 -22.89 9.73
C GLN A 47 9.53 -24.32 9.16
N THR A 48 9.24 -24.49 7.87
CA THR A 48 9.38 -25.79 7.18
C THR A 48 10.81 -26.31 7.24
N LEU A 49 11.81 -25.47 6.93
CA LEU A 49 13.22 -25.87 7.00
C LEU A 49 13.63 -26.34 8.40
N VAL A 50 13.19 -25.62 9.43
CA VAL A 50 13.46 -25.96 10.84
C VAL A 50 12.78 -27.28 11.22
N ALA A 51 11.55 -27.51 10.75
CA ALA A 51 10.82 -28.74 11.01
C ALA A 51 11.45 -29.96 10.32
N GLU A 52 11.90 -29.81 9.08
CA GLU A 52 12.47 -30.90 8.26
C GLU A 52 13.89 -31.28 8.68
N ASN A 53 14.71 -30.31 9.07
CA ASN A 53 16.15 -30.52 9.28
C ASN A 53 16.59 -30.37 10.75
N GLY A 54 15.66 -30.08 11.65
CA GLY A 54 15.98 -29.70 13.03
C GLY A 54 16.65 -28.32 13.13
N PRO A 55 16.79 -27.79 14.35
CA PRO A 55 17.36 -26.47 14.57
C PRO A 55 18.86 -26.39 14.25
N GLU A 56 19.54 -27.53 14.12
CA GLU A 56 20.99 -27.65 13.92
C GLU A 56 21.44 -27.39 12.48
N LEU A 57 20.58 -27.64 11.48
CA LEU A 57 20.90 -27.48 10.05
C LEU A 57 20.53 -26.09 9.49
N ALA A 58 19.76 -25.29 10.23
CA ALA A 58 19.32 -23.97 9.75
C ALA A 58 20.49 -22.99 9.56
N LEU A 59 21.66 -23.25 10.16
CA LEU A 59 22.77 -22.30 10.22
C LEU A 59 24.12 -23.01 10.41
N THR A 60 24.86 -23.22 9.33
CA THR A 60 26.35 -23.34 9.37
C THR A 60 27.05 -22.01 9.69
N ALA A 61 26.31 -21.04 10.24
CA ALA A 61 26.77 -19.74 10.72
C ALA A 61 26.56 -19.66 12.24
N PRO A 62 27.46 -18.99 12.99
CA PRO A 62 27.55 -19.11 14.45
C PRO A 62 26.23 -18.72 15.13
N ALA A 63 25.60 -19.70 15.78
CA ALA A 63 24.57 -19.58 16.82
C ALA A 63 23.59 -18.38 16.69
N TYR A 64 23.10 -18.07 15.48
CA TYR A 64 21.92 -17.23 15.37
C TYR A 64 20.74 -18.06 15.85
N ASN A 65 20.37 -17.92 17.11
CA ASN A 65 19.27 -18.64 17.72
C ASN A 65 18.05 -18.67 16.77
N VAL A 66 17.63 -19.86 16.32
CA VAL A 66 16.50 -20.08 15.40
C VAL A 66 15.28 -19.24 15.82
N THR A 67 15.04 -19.18 17.14
CA THR A 67 14.00 -18.35 17.76
C THR A 67 14.19 -16.86 17.48
N ALA A 68 15.40 -16.31 17.63
CA ALA A 68 15.67 -14.90 17.38
C ALA A 68 15.43 -14.51 15.91
N ARG A 69 15.76 -15.42 14.98
CA ARG A 69 15.50 -15.21 13.54
C ARG A 69 14.01 -15.25 13.23
N GLU A 70 13.28 -16.20 13.80
CA GLU A 70 11.83 -16.28 13.65
C GLU A 70 11.14 -15.02 14.17
N THR A 71 11.53 -14.56 15.38
CA THR A 71 11.02 -13.32 15.97
C THR A 71 11.31 -12.12 15.08
N ALA A 72 12.53 -12.02 14.52
CA ALA A 72 12.87 -10.92 13.61
C ALA A 72 11.99 -10.91 12.34
N ILE A 73 11.69 -12.09 11.77
CA ILE A 73 10.80 -12.20 10.60
C ILE A 73 9.36 -11.79 10.99
N LYS A 74 8.86 -12.27 12.13
CA LYS A 74 7.52 -11.92 12.66
C LYS A 74 7.36 -10.42 12.88
N ASN A 75 8.31 -9.77 13.57
CA ASN A 75 8.28 -8.33 13.80
C ASN A 75 8.28 -7.52 12.48
N ASN A 76 8.99 -8.00 11.46
CA ASN A 76 8.96 -7.36 10.15
C ASN A 76 7.59 -7.53 9.45
N ILE A 77 6.94 -8.70 9.58
CA ILE A 77 5.58 -8.92 9.07
C ILE A 77 4.59 -7.97 9.72
N GLU A 78 4.64 -7.81 11.05
CA GLU A 78 3.77 -6.88 11.79
C GLU A 78 3.96 -5.43 11.31
N ARG A 79 5.22 -5.00 11.12
CA ARG A 79 5.52 -3.68 10.57
C ARG A 79 4.96 -3.51 9.15
N LEU A 80 5.12 -4.52 8.30
CA LEU A 80 4.61 -4.49 6.92
C LEU A 80 3.08 -4.49 6.88
N GLU A 81 2.42 -5.18 7.81
CA GLU A 81 0.96 -5.14 7.95
C GLU A 81 0.46 -3.73 8.25
N SER A 82 1.11 -3.03 9.19
CA SER A 82 0.79 -1.63 9.49
C SER A 82 1.01 -0.71 8.27
N ILE A 83 2.07 -0.92 7.49
CA ILE A 83 2.33 -0.15 6.25
C ILE A 83 1.23 -0.38 5.21
N VAL A 84 0.79 -1.62 5.04
CA VAL A 84 -0.32 -1.96 4.12
C VAL A 84 -1.60 -1.26 4.58
N GLN A 85 -1.94 -1.32 5.87
CA GLN A 85 -3.13 -0.64 6.42
C GLN A 85 -3.10 0.87 6.15
N THR A 86 -1.97 1.55 6.40
CA THR A 86 -1.82 2.98 6.09
C THR A 86 -1.97 3.26 4.59
N SER A 87 -1.45 2.38 3.73
CA SER A 87 -1.58 2.51 2.28
C SER A 87 -3.03 2.32 1.82
N GLU A 88 -3.77 1.40 2.42
CA GLU A 88 -5.21 1.22 2.16
C GLU A 88 -6.02 2.45 2.57
N GLU A 89 -5.71 3.05 3.72
CA GLU A 89 -6.33 4.29 4.18
C GLU A 89 -6.05 5.47 3.22
N SER A 90 -4.79 5.60 2.76
CA SER A 90 -4.40 6.61 1.78
C SER A 90 -5.21 6.46 0.47
N VAL A 91 -5.33 5.23 -0.05
CA VAL A 91 -6.14 4.95 -1.25
C VAL A 91 -7.61 5.35 -1.03
N LYS A 92 -8.21 5.00 0.12
CA LYS A 92 -9.61 5.38 0.43
C LYS A 92 -9.79 6.90 0.47
N GLN A 93 -8.83 7.64 1.03
CA GLN A 93 -8.88 9.11 1.05
C GLN A 93 -8.88 9.69 -0.37
N TRP A 94 -8.01 9.18 -1.25
CA TRP A 94 -7.96 9.64 -2.64
C TRP A 94 -9.16 9.21 -3.48
N GLU A 95 -9.75 8.05 -3.21
CA GLU A 95 -11.04 7.66 -3.81
C GLU A 95 -12.15 8.65 -3.45
N SER A 96 -12.22 9.05 -2.17
CA SER A 96 -13.17 10.08 -1.73
C SER A 96 -12.88 11.43 -2.39
N ALA A 97 -11.62 11.86 -2.49
CA ALA A 97 -11.25 13.10 -3.16
C ALA A 97 -11.65 13.11 -4.65
N VAL A 98 -11.41 12.00 -5.36
CA VAL A 98 -11.85 11.85 -6.76
C VAL A 98 -13.37 11.98 -6.88
N GLU A 99 -14.13 11.35 -5.98
CA GLU A 99 -15.59 11.40 -6.01
C GLU A 99 -16.14 12.80 -5.70
N ASN A 100 -15.53 13.50 -4.74
CA ASN A 100 -15.85 14.89 -4.44
C ASN A 100 -15.58 15.80 -5.65
N CYS A 101 -14.45 15.63 -6.33
CA CYS A 101 -14.13 16.39 -7.55
C CYS A 101 -15.14 16.12 -8.68
N LYS A 102 -15.52 14.86 -8.91
CA LYS A 102 -16.56 14.52 -9.90
C LYS A 102 -17.90 15.18 -9.57
N THR A 103 -18.32 15.10 -8.31
CA THR A 103 -19.57 15.70 -7.84
C THR A 103 -19.56 17.22 -8.02
N ALA A 104 -18.47 17.89 -7.65
CA ALA A 104 -18.31 19.33 -7.85
C ALA A 104 -18.38 19.73 -9.33
N LEU A 105 -17.70 18.97 -10.20
CA LEU A 105 -17.74 19.21 -11.65
C LEU A 105 -19.15 19.00 -12.22
N ALA A 106 -19.84 17.92 -11.83
CA ALA A 106 -21.22 17.66 -12.27
C ALA A 106 -22.16 18.79 -11.84
N SER A 107 -22.12 19.19 -10.55
CA SER A 107 -22.92 20.30 -10.05
C SER A 107 -22.60 21.65 -10.70
N PHE A 108 -21.36 21.87 -11.15
CA PHE A 108 -21.00 23.06 -11.92
C PHE A 108 -21.62 23.02 -13.32
N MET A 109 -21.53 21.88 -14.00
CA MET A 109 -22.08 21.69 -15.34
C MET A 109 -23.61 21.80 -15.39
N GLU A 110 -24.31 21.37 -14.34
CA GLU A 110 -25.77 21.53 -14.21
C GLU A 110 -26.22 22.98 -14.02
N LYS A 111 -25.33 23.86 -13.52
CA LYS A 111 -25.62 25.28 -13.24
C LYS A 111 -25.18 26.23 -14.36
N LYS A 112 -24.48 25.71 -15.38
CA LYS A 112 -23.96 26.44 -16.54
C LYS A 112 -25.02 26.53 -17.63
#